data_AF-A0AAN6U095-F1
#
_entry.id   AF-A0AAN6U095-F1
#
_cell.length_a   1.000
_cell.length_b   1.000
_cell.length_c   1.000
_cell.angle_alpha   90.00
_cell.angle_beta   90.00
_cell.angle_gamma   90.00
#
_symmetry.space_group_name_H-M   'P 1'
#
loop_
_entity.id
_entity.type
_entity.pdbx_description
1 polymer ?
#
loop_
_entity_poly.entity_id
_entity_poly.type
_entity_poly.pdbx_seq_one_letter_code
_entity_poly.pdbx_strand_id
1 'polypeptide(L)'
;IASLGALTTAFTPPASCASSTGIHIVGCGAECVWWAEGPLNSPAASACYPSSYNPSLGHYYSPGVCLSGYTAACTPRRTSGDVIETIQTCCPTALGYSYHCDQPTFPWQSSLGCNVYMRDPSSTLNFPTVTSIRDGQTVITSTARTEVGIGAYGVETRFQARDFASSTEGLPSQRRAILRARE
;
A
#
# COMPACT_ATOMS: atom_id res chain seq x y z
N ILE A 1 17.58 -0.24 -0.89
CA ILE A 1 16.52 -1.16 -0.43
C ILE A 1 16.73 -1.44 1.05
N ALA A 2 15.72 -1.21 1.90
CA ALA A 2 15.81 -1.32 3.36
C ALA A 2 14.54 -1.96 3.95
N SER A 3 14.70 -2.85 4.93
CA SER A 3 13.56 -3.46 5.64
C SER A 3 13.05 -2.52 6.73
N LEU A 4 11.72 -2.41 6.85
CA LEU A 4 11.01 -1.65 7.89
C LEU A 4 10.58 -2.53 9.07
N GLY A 5 10.87 -3.84 9.01
CA GLY A 5 10.44 -4.84 9.97
C GLY A 5 9.34 -5.76 9.43
N ALA A 6 8.72 -6.52 10.33
CA ALA A 6 7.65 -7.45 9.98
C ALA A 6 6.27 -6.77 10.06
N LEU A 7 5.41 -7.08 9.08
CA LEU A 7 4.01 -6.69 9.04
C LEU A 7 3.17 -7.94 8.77
N THR A 8 3.15 -8.87 9.72
CA THR A 8 2.52 -10.18 9.58
C THR A 8 1.00 -10.15 9.78
N THR A 9 0.47 -9.03 10.26
CA THR A 9 -0.97 -8.80 10.39
C THR A 9 -1.35 -7.59 9.55
N ALA A 10 -2.55 -7.64 8.95
CA ALA A 10 -3.07 -6.52 8.19
C ALA A 10 -3.32 -5.35 9.16
N PHE A 11 -2.47 -4.34 9.12
CA PHE A 11 -2.73 -3.10 9.84
C PHE A 11 -4.01 -2.46 9.30
N THR A 12 -4.90 -2.10 10.22
CA THR A 12 -6.16 -1.43 9.92
C THR A 12 -6.01 0.04 10.29
N PRO A 13 -5.95 0.95 9.29
CA PRO A 13 -5.92 2.38 9.56
C PRO A 13 -7.15 2.83 10.37
N PRO A 14 -7.03 3.84 11.26
CA PRO A 14 -8.18 4.46 11.89
C PRO A 14 -9.21 4.97 10.86
N ALA A 15 -10.50 5.00 11.22
CA ALA A 15 -11.56 5.46 10.31
C ALA A 15 -11.35 6.89 9.77
N SER A 16 -10.64 7.75 10.51
CA SER A 16 -10.25 9.09 10.05
C SER A 16 -9.34 9.08 8.81
N CYS A 17 -8.65 7.97 8.56
CA CYS A 17 -7.85 7.77 7.36
C CYS A 17 -8.72 7.44 6.15
N ALA A 18 -9.89 6.83 6.36
CA ALA A 18 -10.88 6.58 5.31
C ALA A 18 -11.55 7.89 4.83
N SER A 19 -11.68 8.92 5.68
CA SER A 19 -12.10 10.27 5.24
C SER A 19 -11.02 11.05 4.48
N SER A 20 -9.78 10.52 4.43
CA SER A 20 -8.66 11.14 3.73
C SER A 20 -8.40 10.50 2.35
N THR A 21 -9.28 9.62 1.87
CA THR A 21 -9.16 8.94 0.56
C THR A 21 -9.55 9.84 -0.62
N GLY A 22 -9.59 11.15 -0.42
CA GLY A 22 -9.86 12.11 -1.49
C GLY A 22 -8.68 12.24 -2.45
N ILE A 23 -8.93 12.90 -3.57
CA ILE A 23 -7.86 13.31 -4.48
C ILE A 23 -7.25 14.61 -3.96
N HIS A 24 -5.92 14.65 -3.93
CA HIS A 24 -5.12 15.80 -3.56
C HIS A 24 -4.34 16.32 -4.76
N ILE A 25 -4.25 17.64 -4.87
CA ILE A 25 -3.40 18.34 -5.82
C ILE A 25 -2.28 18.99 -5.02
N VAL A 26 -1.08 18.43 -5.08
CA VAL A 26 0.06 18.89 -4.27
C VAL A 26 1.02 19.66 -5.15
N GLY A 27 1.26 20.92 -4.82
CA GLY A 27 2.29 21.75 -5.45
C GLY A 27 3.68 21.39 -4.94
N CYS A 28 4.67 21.39 -5.84
CA CYS A 28 6.08 21.19 -5.50
C CYS A 28 6.98 22.35 -5.96
N GLY A 29 6.39 23.50 -6.28
CA GLY A 29 7.04 24.69 -6.83
C GLY A 29 6.12 25.43 -7.79
N ALA A 30 6.61 26.53 -8.39
CA ALA A 30 5.81 27.40 -9.26
C ALA A 30 5.18 26.67 -10.46
N GLU A 31 5.90 25.69 -11.03
CA GLU A 31 5.52 25.00 -12.28
C GLU A 31 5.22 23.51 -12.09
N CYS A 32 5.20 22.99 -10.87
CA CYS A 32 4.99 21.56 -10.65
C CYS A 32 3.87 21.25 -9.68
N VAL A 33 3.04 20.31 -10.10
CA VAL A 33 1.90 19.82 -9.36
C VAL A 33 1.73 18.35 -9.65
N TRP A 34 1.39 17.58 -8.64
CA TRP A 34 1.06 16.17 -8.78
C TRP A 34 -0.26 15.86 -8.09
N TRP A 35 -0.87 14.79 -8.56
CA TRP A 35 -2.16 14.33 -8.09
C TRP A 35 -1.96 13.05 -7.32
N ALA A 36 -2.59 12.93 -6.16
CA ALA A 36 -2.58 11.67 -5.44
C ALA A 36 -3.84 11.39 -4.66
N GLU A 37 -4.18 10.10 -4.58
CA GLU A 37 -5.12 9.60 -3.59
C GLU A 37 -4.45 9.67 -2.20
N GLY A 38 -5.19 10.24 -1.25
CA GLY A 38 -4.78 10.26 0.14
C GLY A 38 -5.10 8.95 0.87
N PRO A 39 -4.70 8.82 2.14
CA PRO A 39 -4.07 9.86 2.97
C PRO A 39 -2.66 10.21 2.51
N LEU A 40 -2.33 11.50 2.40
CA LEU A 40 -0.95 11.87 2.09
C LEU A 40 -0.04 11.61 3.29
N ASN A 41 1.13 11.00 3.07
CA ASN A 41 2.10 10.81 4.15
C ASN A 41 2.57 12.16 4.70
N SER A 42 1.98 12.56 5.81
CA SER A 42 2.20 13.82 6.51
C SER A 42 2.18 13.54 8.01
N PRO A 43 2.74 14.43 8.85
CA PRO A 43 2.69 14.24 10.30
C PRO A 43 1.27 13.99 10.83
N ALA A 44 0.28 14.68 10.26
CA ALA A 44 -1.14 14.55 10.60
C ALA A 44 -1.77 13.20 10.18
N ALA A 45 -1.19 12.52 9.18
CA ALA A 45 -1.66 11.23 8.67
C ALA A 45 -0.69 10.07 9.00
N SER A 46 0.29 10.29 9.87
CA SER A 46 1.24 9.27 10.30
C SER A 46 0.57 8.04 10.91
N ALA A 47 -0.58 8.24 11.58
CA ALA A 47 -1.41 7.17 12.12
C ALA A 47 -2.18 6.36 11.06
N CYS A 48 -2.16 6.78 9.80
CA CYS A 48 -2.81 6.07 8.69
C CYS A 48 -1.95 4.97 8.08
N TYR A 49 -0.69 4.87 8.52
CA TYR A 49 0.27 3.89 8.05
C TYR A 49 0.81 3.06 9.21
N PRO A 50 1.33 1.86 8.95
CA PRO A 50 1.97 1.06 9.99
C PRO A 50 3.18 1.77 10.58
N SER A 51 3.60 1.29 11.75
CA SER A 51 4.84 1.73 12.37
C SER A 51 6.02 1.62 11.41
N SER A 52 6.92 2.60 11.46
CA SER A 52 8.12 2.67 10.61
C SER A 52 7.84 2.87 9.13
N TYR A 53 6.61 3.17 8.73
CA TYR A 53 6.30 3.41 7.32
C TYR A 53 7.20 4.49 6.73
N ASN A 54 7.80 4.17 5.58
CA ASN A 54 8.57 5.10 4.79
C ASN A 54 8.07 5.02 3.34
N PRO A 55 7.56 6.13 2.78
CA PRO A 55 7.01 6.12 1.43
C PRO A 55 8.09 6.05 0.34
N SER A 56 9.36 6.29 0.66
CA SER A 56 10.44 6.24 -0.32
C SER A 56 10.58 4.84 -0.90
N LEU A 57 10.64 4.76 -2.23
CA LEU A 57 10.78 3.49 -2.94
C LEU A 57 11.99 2.68 -2.44
N GLY A 58 11.80 1.36 -2.34
CA GLY A 58 12.80 0.44 -1.83
C GLY A 58 12.78 0.22 -0.32
N HIS A 59 11.86 0.83 0.42
CA HIS A 59 11.54 0.40 1.78
C HIS A 59 10.41 -0.65 1.75
N TYR A 60 10.54 -1.71 2.53
CA TYR A 60 9.58 -2.82 2.50
C TYR A 60 9.40 -3.47 3.87
N TYR A 61 8.24 -4.06 4.09
CA TYR A 61 8.01 -4.97 5.22
C TYR A 61 8.32 -6.42 4.81
N SER A 62 9.03 -7.16 5.66
CA SER A 62 9.33 -8.57 5.42
C SER A 62 9.49 -9.34 6.74
N PRO A 63 8.71 -10.42 6.96
CA PRO A 63 7.55 -10.81 6.17
C PRO A 63 6.43 -9.77 6.27
N GLY A 64 5.67 -9.56 5.19
CA GLY A 64 4.63 -8.53 5.12
C GLY A 64 3.36 -8.99 4.40
N VAL A 65 2.21 -8.49 4.85
CA VAL A 65 0.91 -8.58 4.16
C VAL A 65 0.33 -7.19 3.89
N CYS A 66 -0.51 -7.05 2.86
CA CYS A 66 -1.17 -5.78 2.57
C CYS A 66 -2.06 -5.31 3.73
N LEU A 67 -2.13 -3.98 3.88
CA LEU A 67 -3.00 -3.30 4.83
C LEU A 67 -4.48 -3.52 4.51
N SER A 68 -5.35 -3.34 5.51
CA SER A 68 -6.78 -3.24 5.25
C SER A 68 -7.06 -2.04 4.32
N GLY A 69 -7.90 -2.24 3.29
CA GLY A 69 -8.20 -1.20 2.29
C GLY A 69 -7.14 -1.08 1.18
N TYR A 70 -6.15 -1.97 1.16
CA TYR A 70 -5.13 -2.07 0.12
C TYR A 70 -5.15 -3.45 -0.53
N THR A 71 -4.88 -3.50 -1.82
CA THR A 71 -4.72 -4.75 -2.56
C THR A 71 -3.40 -4.77 -3.31
N ALA A 72 -2.84 -5.96 -3.54
CA ALA A 72 -1.63 -6.11 -4.32
C ALA A 72 -1.88 -5.69 -5.77
N ALA A 73 -1.30 -4.56 -6.18
CA ALA A 73 -1.39 -4.06 -7.55
C ALA A 73 -0.32 -4.68 -8.45
N CYS A 74 0.87 -4.92 -7.90
CA CYS A 74 1.99 -5.50 -8.63
C CYS A 74 2.63 -6.58 -7.79
N THR A 75 2.84 -7.76 -8.38
CA THR A 75 3.34 -8.95 -7.65
C THR A 75 4.54 -9.60 -8.37
N PRO A 76 5.68 -8.92 -8.52
CA PRO A 76 6.88 -9.58 -9.05
C PRO A 76 7.34 -10.69 -8.08
N ARG A 77 7.75 -11.84 -8.62
CA ARG A 77 8.39 -12.90 -7.84
C ARG A 77 9.90 -12.84 -8.04
N ARG A 78 10.65 -12.94 -6.96
CA ARG A 78 12.11 -13.07 -6.99
C ARG A 78 12.50 -14.45 -6.47
N THR A 79 13.29 -15.15 -7.28
CA THR A 79 13.84 -16.45 -6.92
C THR A 79 15.32 -16.28 -6.64
N SER A 80 15.78 -16.73 -5.47
CA SER A 80 17.20 -16.78 -5.11
C SER A 80 17.52 -18.18 -4.58
N GLY A 81 18.19 -18.99 -5.39
CA GLY A 81 18.32 -20.43 -5.13
C GLY A 81 16.95 -21.10 -5.05
N ASP A 82 16.70 -21.87 -3.99
CA ASP A 82 15.42 -22.54 -3.72
C ASP A 82 14.39 -21.64 -3.01
N VAL A 83 14.75 -20.39 -2.72
CA VAL A 83 13.88 -19.45 -2.01
C VAL A 83 13.09 -18.61 -3.01
N ILE A 84 11.77 -18.78 -3.01
CA ILE A 84 10.84 -17.94 -3.76
C ILE A 84 10.29 -16.86 -2.80
N GLU A 85 10.71 -15.63 -3.03
CA GLU A 85 10.16 -14.44 -2.39
C GLU A 85 9.09 -13.83 -3.31
N THR A 86 7.91 -13.62 -2.75
CA THR A 86 6.86 -12.82 -3.40
C THR A 86 7.05 -11.38 -2.95
N ILE A 87 7.27 -10.47 -3.89
CA ILE A 87 7.29 -9.02 -3.65
C ILE A 87 5.95 -8.49 -4.12
N GLN A 88 5.28 -7.70 -3.29
CA GLN A 88 4.01 -7.07 -3.62
C GLN A 88 4.05 -5.60 -3.28
N THR A 89 3.54 -4.76 -4.19
CA THR A 89 3.19 -3.38 -3.86
C THR A 89 1.69 -3.33 -3.62
N CYS A 90 1.32 -3.04 -2.38
CA CYS A 90 -0.05 -2.86 -1.96
C CYS A 90 -0.48 -1.42 -2.26
N CYS A 91 -1.57 -1.26 -3.00
CA CYS A 91 -2.15 0.03 -3.39
C CYS A 91 -3.55 0.20 -2.81
N PRO A 92 -3.98 1.43 -2.51
CA PRO A 92 -5.30 1.67 -1.95
C PRO A 92 -6.39 1.30 -2.95
N THR A 93 -7.56 0.91 -2.41
CA THR A 93 -8.73 0.54 -3.22
C THR A 93 -9.95 1.40 -2.95
N ALA A 94 -9.85 2.39 -2.07
CA ALA A 94 -11.00 3.17 -1.59
C ALA A 94 -11.72 3.93 -2.71
N LEU A 95 -10.97 4.45 -3.69
CA LEU A 95 -11.54 5.12 -4.87
C LEU A 95 -11.80 4.18 -6.07
N GLY A 96 -11.50 2.88 -5.93
CA GLY A 96 -11.77 1.89 -6.97
C GLY A 96 -10.86 1.96 -8.20
N TYR A 97 -9.74 2.69 -8.14
CA TYR A 97 -8.77 2.70 -9.23
C TYR A 97 -7.94 1.41 -9.29
N SER A 98 -7.69 0.95 -10.51
CA SER A 98 -6.73 -0.12 -10.78
C SER A 98 -5.33 0.46 -10.94
N TYR A 99 -4.58 0.52 -9.84
CA TYR A 99 -3.21 1.03 -9.83
C TYR A 99 -2.20 0.10 -10.53
N HIS A 100 -1.16 0.71 -11.09
CA HIS A 100 0.04 0.07 -11.62
C HIS A 100 1.27 0.56 -10.83
N CYS A 101 2.39 -0.15 -10.95
CA CYS A 101 3.65 0.17 -10.26
C CYS A 101 4.77 0.25 -11.29
N ASP A 102 4.60 1.17 -12.23
CA ASP A 102 5.65 1.52 -13.18
C ASP A 102 6.80 2.22 -12.45
N GLN A 103 8.00 2.14 -13.04
CA GLN A 103 9.12 2.91 -12.53
C GLN A 103 8.79 4.40 -12.56
N PRO A 104 9.14 5.17 -11.51
CA PRO A 104 8.87 6.60 -11.49
C PRO A 104 9.55 7.28 -12.67
N THR A 105 8.76 7.92 -13.54
CA THR A 105 9.26 8.76 -14.64
C THR A 105 9.70 10.13 -14.12
N PHE A 106 9.17 10.55 -12.96
CA PHE A 106 9.43 11.87 -12.39
C PHE A 106 10.01 11.81 -10.97
N PRO A 107 10.87 12.77 -10.57
CA PRO A 107 11.50 12.77 -9.25
C PRO A 107 10.53 12.73 -8.06
N TRP A 108 9.35 13.36 -8.19
CA TRP A 108 8.33 13.38 -7.14
C TRP A 108 7.56 12.06 -6.99
N GLN A 109 7.64 11.15 -7.96
CA GLN A 109 7.07 9.80 -7.87
C GLN A 109 7.93 8.84 -7.03
N SER A 110 9.11 9.28 -6.56
CA SER A 110 9.98 8.52 -5.65
C SER A 110 9.35 8.16 -4.30
N SER A 111 8.15 8.69 -4.01
CA SER A 111 7.37 8.39 -2.82
C SER A 111 5.98 7.78 -3.11
N LEU A 112 5.56 7.75 -4.38
CA LEU A 112 4.25 7.26 -4.81
C LEU A 112 4.43 5.93 -5.55
N GLY A 113 4.38 4.84 -4.78
CA GLY A 113 4.56 3.48 -5.29
C GLY A 113 3.43 2.94 -6.16
N CYS A 114 2.29 3.64 -6.20
CA CYS A 114 1.10 3.27 -6.95
C CYS A 114 0.73 4.40 -7.90
N ASN A 115 0.49 4.10 -9.18
CA ASN A 115 0.17 5.10 -10.19
C ASN A 115 -0.92 4.59 -11.13
N VAL A 116 -1.87 5.45 -11.49
CA VAL A 116 -2.84 5.19 -12.54
C VAL A 116 -2.80 6.36 -13.51
N TYR A 117 -2.88 6.07 -14.80
CA TYR A 117 -2.90 7.09 -15.83
C TYR A 117 -4.17 6.95 -16.64
N MET A 118 -5.04 7.97 -16.56
CA MET A 118 -6.29 7.98 -17.28
C MET A 118 -6.12 8.84 -18.54
N ARG A 119 -6.07 8.18 -19.70
CA ARG A 119 -6.18 8.79 -21.04
C ARG A 119 -7.52 8.42 -21.63
N ASP A 120 -8.49 9.31 -21.52
CA ASP A 120 -9.63 9.26 -22.42
C ASP A 120 -9.89 10.64 -23.00
N PRO A 121 -9.37 10.95 -24.20
CA PRO A 121 -9.60 12.25 -24.82
C PRO A 121 -11.07 12.50 -25.17
N SER A 122 -11.92 11.46 -25.12
CA SER A 122 -13.36 11.54 -25.37
C SER A 122 -14.21 11.69 -24.10
N SER A 123 -13.61 11.53 -22.91
CA SER A 123 -14.31 11.62 -21.62
C SER A 123 -13.60 12.58 -20.67
N THR A 124 -14.33 13.58 -20.16
CA THR A 124 -13.81 14.43 -19.09
C THR A 124 -14.10 13.79 -17.74
N LEU A 125 -13.04 13.50 -16.98
CA LEU A 125 -13.12 13.06 -15.60
C LEU A 125 -13.39 14.24 -14.69
N ASN A 126 -14.49 14.17 -13.95
CA ASN A 126 -14.90 15.19 -13.01
C ASN A 126 -14.52 14.77 -11.59
N PHE A 127 -13.77 15.64 -10.92
CA PHE A 127 -13.40 15.50 -9.52
C PHE A 127 -14.17 16.57 -8.72
N PRO A 128 -15.33 16.22 -8.14
CA PRO A 128 -16.20 17.20 -7.48
C PRO A 128 -15.59 17.74 -6.18
N THR A 129 -14.64 17.02 -5.58
CA THR A 129 -13.95 17.44 -4.37
C THR A 129 -12.49 17.04 -4.45
N VAL A 130 -11.62 18.04 -4.45
CA VAL A 130 -10.17 17.91 -4.52
C VAL A 130 -9.55 18.84 -3.52
N THR A 131 -8.59 18.32 -2.76
CA THR A 131 -7.86 19.11 -1.77
C THR A 131 -6.56 19.60 -2.40
N SER A 132 -6.49 20.88 -2.75
CA SER A 132 -5.26 21.49 -3.25
C SER A 132 -4.39 21.96 -2.10
N ILE A 133 -3.13 21.53 -2.10
CA ILE A 133 -2.11 21.89 -1.12
C ILE A 133 -1.00 22.63 -1.88
N ARG A 134 -0.87 23.93 -1.66
CA ARG A 134 0.20 24.78 -2.24
C ARG A 134 0.72 25.73 -1.17
N ASP A 135 2.03 25.82 -1.04
CA ASP A 135 2.69 26.74 -0.09
C ASP A 135 2.14 26.67 1.35
N GLY A 136 1.79 25.46 1.79
CA GLY A 136 1.20 25.21 3.11
C GLY A 136 -0.28 25.58 3.25
N GLN A 137 -0.90 26.16 2.21
CA GLN A 137 -2.34 26.42 2.17
C GLN A 137 -3.10 25.21 1.63
N THR A 138 -4.21 24.89 2.28
CA THR A 138 -5.12 23.82 1.88
C THR A 138 -6.44 24.41 1.45
N VAL A 139 -6.85 24.16 0.20
CA VAL A 139 -8.09 24.66 -0.39
C VAL A 139 -8.87 23.49 -0.99
N ILE A 140 -10.15 23.37 -0.66
CA ILE A 140 -11.06 22.41 -1.30
C ILE A 140 -11.57 23.05 -2.60
N THR A 141 -11.44 22.34 -3.72
CA THR A 141 -11.86 22.79 -5.04
C THR A 141 -12.49 21.65 -5.84
N SER A 142 -13.11 21.97 -6.97
CA SER A 142 -13.59 21.00 -7.95
C SER A 142 -12.87 21.22 -9.28
N THR A 143 -12.61 20.17 -10.03
CA THR A 143 -11.87 20.29 -11.29
C THR A 143 -12.20 19.13 -12.23
N ALA A 144 -11.98 19.36 -13.51
CA ALA A 144 -12.32 18.45 -14.58
C ALA A 144 -11.11 18.31 -15.52
N ARG A 145 -10.77 17.08 -15.93
CA ARG A 145 -9.64 16.81 -16.84
C ARG A 145 -9.97 15.70 -17.82
N THR A 146 -9.48 15.82 -19.05
CA THR A 146 -9.52 14.76 -20.07
C THR A 146 -8.34 13.79 -19.95
N GLU A 147 -7.29 14.21 -19.23
CA GLU A 147 -6.09 13.42 -19.00
C GLU A 147 -5.50 13.74 -17.63
N VAL A 148 -5.23 12.72 -16.83
CA VAL A 148 -4.63 12.87 -15.50
C VAL A 148 -3.91 11.60 -15.07
N GLY A 149 -2.72 11.77 -14.50
CA GLY A 149 -2.02 10.73 -13.75
C GLY A 149 -2.24 10.94 -12.25
N ILE A 150 -2.71 9.91 -11.55
CA ILE A 150 -2.95 9.93 -10.11
C ILE A 150 -1.98 8.94 -9.46
N GLY A 151 -1.19 9.42 -8.51
CA GLY A 151 -0.36 8.57 -7.66
C GLY A 151 -1.07 8.17 -6.37
N ALA A 152 -0.49 7.23 -5.63
CA ALA A 152 -0.86 6.92 -4.26
C ALA A 152 0.34 6.36 -3.52
N TYR A 153 0.32 6.51 -2.20
CA TYR A 153 1.31 5.91 -1.32
C TYR A 153 1.11 4.39 -1.30
N GLY A 154 2.09 3.67 -1.84
CA GLY A 154 2.12 2.22 -1.82
C GLY A 154 2.85 1.68 -0.59
N VAL A 155 2.55 0.44 -0.23
CA VAL A 155 3.30 -0.32 0.78
C VAL A 155 3.91 -1.53 0.11
N GLU A 156 5.24 -1.62 0.09
CA GLU A 156 5.93 -2.81 -0.40
C GLU A 156 5.99 -3.86 0.72
N THR A 157 5.51 -5.06 0.43
CA THR A 157 5.59 -6.22 1.31
C THR A 157 6.29 -7.35 0.60
N ARG A 158 7.11 -8.08 1.34
CA ARG A 158 7.80 -9.28 0.85
C ARG A 158 7.51 -10.43 1.76
N PHE A 159 7.34 -11.61 1.19
CA PHE A 159 7.13 -12.81 1.98
C PHE A 159 7.45 -14.07 1.19
N GLN A 160 7.68 -15.14 1.94
CA GLN A 160 7.82 -16.51 1.47
C GLN A 160 6.63 -17.32 2.00
N ALA A 161 6.27 -18.41 1.33
CA ALA A 161 5.14 -19.24 1.74
C ALA A 161 5.26 -19.76 3.18
N ARG A 162 6.49 -20.01 3.65
CA ARG A 162 6.79 -20.48 5.01
C ARG A 162 6.66 -19.40 6.09
N ASP A 163 6.65 -18.12 5.72
CA ASP A 163 6.60 -17.02 6.70
C ASP A 163 5.25 -16.94 7.42
N PHE A 164 4.21 -17.57 6.85
CA PHE A 164 2.86 -17.63 7.41
C PHE A 164 2.43 -19.04 7.81
N ALA A 165 3.33 -20.04 7.72
CA ALA A 165 3.02 -21.36 8.22
C ALA A 165 2.95 -21.29 9.75
N SER A 166 1.74 -21.41 10.31
CA SER A 166 1.59 -21.60 11.76
C SER A 166 2.42 -22.80 12.19
N SER A 167 3.17 -22.65 13.28
CA SER A 167 3.73 -23.80 14.00
C SER A 167 2.56 -24.68 14.41
N THR A 168 2.26 -25.70 13.61
CA THR A 168 1.57 -26.88 14.13
C THR A 168 2.60 -27.55 15.01
N GLU A 169 2.77 -27.04 16.24
CA GLU A 169 3.47 -27.79 17.27
C GLU A 169 2.74 -29.11 17.37
N GLY A 170 3.44 -30.19 17.00
CA GLY A 170 2.88 -31.52 17.02
C GLY A 170 2.33 -31.80 18.40
N LEU A 171 1.02 -32.06 18.50
CA LEU A 171 0.52 -32.77 19.66
C LEU A 171 1.35 -34.05 19.77
N PRO A 172 2.01 -34.32 20.91
CA PRO A 172 2.66 -35.60 21.11
C PRO A 172 1.60 -36.68 20.94
N SER A 173 1.86 -37.60 20.02
CA SER A 173 1.14 -38.86 19.88
C SER A 173 1.15 -39.58 21.23
N GLN A 174 0.10 -39.39 22.04
CA GLN A 174 -0.17 -40.24 23.20
C GLN A 174 -0.61 -41.60 22.64
N ARG A 175 0.37 -42.47 22.43
CA ARG A 175 0.16 -43.89 22.16
C ARG A 175 -0.65 -44.50 23.30
N ARG A 176 -1.74 -45.16 22.91
CA ARG A 176 -2.58 -46.09 23.68
C ARG A 176 -1.84 -46.78 24.84
N ALA A 177 -2.36 -46.61 26.07
CA ALA A 177 -2.23 -47.62 27.11
C ALA A 177 -3.52 -48.46 27.13
N ILE A 178 -3.41 -49.72 26.68
CA ILE A 178 -4.44 -50.74 26.86
C ILE A 178 -4.34 -51.19 28.33
N LEU A 179 -5.29 -50.78 29.19
CA LEU A 179 -5.48 -51.45 30.48
C LEU A 179 -6.24 -52.76 30.24
N ARG A 180 -5.55 -53.88 30.47
CA ARG A 180 -6.20 -55.18 30.72
C ARG A 180 -6.77 -55.15 32.14
N ALA A 181 -8.08 -55.27 32.28
CA ALA A 181 -8.69 -55.67 33.55
C ALA A 181 -8.70 -57.21 33.60
N ARG A 182 -7.94 -57.77 34.54
CA ARG A 182 -8.24 -59.06 35.16
C ARG A 182 -8.82 -58.73 36.52
N GLU A 183 -10.04 -59.21 36.76
CA GLU A 183 -10.52 -59.93 37.95
C GLU A 183 -12.02 -60.21 37.79
#